data_AF-A0A9N9H760-F1
#
_entry.id   AF-A0A9N9H760-F1
#
_cell.length_a   1.000
_cell.length_b   1.000
_cell.length_c   1.000
_cell.angle_alpha   90.00
_cell.angle_beta   90.00
_cell.angle_gamma   90.00
#
_symmetry.space_group_name_H-M   'P 1'
#
loop_
_entity.id
_entity.type
_entity.pdbx_description
1 polymer ?
#
loop_
_entity_poly.entity_id
_entity_poly.type
_entity_poly.pdbx_seq_one_letter_code
_entity_poly.pdbx_strand_id
1 'polypeptide(L)'
;GGTEACIHPLAVAGFAKAKSLCTKYNDNPPQASRPFDRDRDGFVIGEGAGVVVLEELEHAKKRGARIYAELRGYGLSGDAHHITAPPADGYGAMLAMRRAMEHARLMPNHIDYINAHATSTSL
;
A
#
# COMPACT_ATOMS: atom_id res chain seq x y z
N GLY A 1 -10.52 -8.07 -2.37
CA GLY A 1 -9.97 -8.18 -1.01
C GLY A 1 -8.62 -8.86 -1.08
N GLY A 2 -8.05 -9.18 0.07
CA GLY A 2 -6.77 -9.90 0.17
C GLY A 2 -6.61 -10.54 1.55
N THR A 3 -5.76 -11.56 1.63
CA THR A 3 -5.36 -12.22 2.88
C THR A 3 -3.90 -12.59 2.77
N GLU A 4 -3.19 -12.55 3.89
CA GLU A 4 -1.79 -12.96 3.97
C GLU A 4 -1.51 -13.58 5.35
N ALA A 5 -0.69 -14.62 5.40
CA ALA A 5 -0.29 -15.35 6.61
C ALA A 5 1.21 -15.64 6.56
N CYS A 6 1.99 -14.57 6.57
CA CYS A 6 3.41 -14.58 6.23
C CYS A 6 4.36 -14.51 7.44
N ILE A 7 3.84 -14.59 8.67
CA ILE A 7 4.66 -14.71 9.87
C ILE A 7 5.14 -16.17 10.01
N HIS A 8 6.10 -16.53 9.17
CA HIS A 8 6.72 -17.85 9.13
C HIS A 8 8.25 -17.72 9.09
N PRO A 9 9.03 -18.59 9.77
CA PRO A 9 10.49 -18.47 9.84
C PRO A 9 11.17 -18.31 8.47
N LEU A 10 10.69 -19.03 7.44
CA LEU A 10 11.22 -18.92 6.08
C LEU A 10 11.00 -17.52 5.48
N ALA A 11 9.81 -16.93 5.65
CA ALA A 11 9.50 -15.62 5.12
C ALA A 11 10.28 -14.53 5.85
N VAL A 12 10.33 -14.60 7.18
CA VAL A 12 11.12 -13.68 8.01
C VAL A 12 12.60 -13.74 7.63
N ALA A 13 13.17 -14.94 7.50
CA ALA A 13 14.56 -15.12 7.07
C ALA A 13 14.81 -14.57 5.65
N GLY A 14 13.89 -14.81 4.72
CA GLY A 14 13.97 -14.31 3.35
C GLY A 14 13.98 -12.78 3.27
N PHE A 15 13.00 -12.12 3.91
CA PHE A 15 12.92 -10.65 3.91
C PHE A 15 14.04 -10.00 4.72
N ALA A 16 14.50 -10.61 5.82
CA ALA A 16 15.68 -10.17 6.54
C ALA A 16 16.93 -10.24 5.65
N LYS A 17 17.09 -11.33 4.89
CA LYS A 17 18.22 -11.48 3.96
C LYS A 17 18.16 -10.50 2.79
N ALA A 18 16.96 -10.17 2.33
CA ALA A 18 16.70 -9.11 1.34
C ALA A 18 16.89 -7.69 1.91
N LYS A 19 17.19 -7.55 3.21
CA LYS A 19 17.38 -6.28 3.92
C LYS A 19 16.15 -5.37 3.88
N SER A 20 14.96 -5.96 3.91
CA SER A 20 13.70 -5.22 3.84
C SER A 20 13.03 -5.04 5.20
N LEU A 21 13.41 -5.86 6.20
CA LEU A 21 12.84 -5.80 7.56
C LEU A 21 13.57 -4.81 8.46
N CYS A 22 12.81 -4.14 9.32
CA CYS A 22 13.34 -3.45 10.49
C CYS A 22 14.06 -4.46 11.39
N THR A 23 15.28 -4.13 11.83
CA THR A 23 16.08 -5.01 12.71
C THR A 23 16.64 -4.29 13.92
N LYS A 24 16.64 -2.95 13.94
CA LYS A 24 17.18 -2.14 15.05
C LYS A 24 16.27 -2.07 16.27
N TYR A 25 14.96 -2.27 16.10
CA TYR A 25 13.96 -2.02 17.14
C TYR A 25 13.36 -3.30 17.75
N ASN A 26 14.10 -4.42 17.73
CA ASN A 26 13.62 -5.69 18.31
C ASN A 26 13.30 -5.58 19.82
N ASP A 27 14.06 -4.77 20.56
CA ASP A 27 13.84 -4.55 21.99
C ASP A 27 12.74 -3.52 22.28
N ASN A 28 12.21 -2.85 21.25
CA ASN A 28 11.11 -1.90 21.38
C ASN A 28 10.17 -1.96 20.14
N PRO A 29 9.44 -3.06 19.94
CA PRO A 29 8.68 -3.31 18.70
C PRO A 29 7.66 -2.23 18.32
N PRO A 30 6.91 -1.58 19.25
CA PRO A 30 5.96 -0.52 18.90
C PRO A 30 6.59 0.68 18.18
N GLN A 31 7.92 0.81 18.28
CA GLN A 31 8.68 1.87 17.64
C GLN A 31 9.21 1.49 16.25
N ALA A 32 9.12 0.23 15.82
CA ALA A 32 9.80 -0.27 14.62
C ALA A 32 9.22 0.28 13.29
N SER A 33 7.91 0.27 13.11
CA SER A 33 7.27 0.78 11.88
C SER A 33 7.07 2.28 11.97
N ARG A 34 7.89 3.05 11.23
CA ARG A 34 7.97 4.51 11.30
C ARG A 34 8.14 5.16 9.92
N PRO A 35 7.11 5.09 9.06
CA PRO A 35 7.21 5.63 7.71
C PRO A 35 7.60 7.12 7.70
N PHE A 36 8.44 7.50 6.73
CA PHE A 36 8.99 8.85 6.57
C PHE A 36 9.94 9.35 7.67
N ASP A 37 10.05 8.64 8.79
CA ASP A 37 11.00 8.98 9.87
C ASP A 37 12.45 8.84 9.40
N ARG A 38 13.34 9.72 9.89
CA ARG A 38 14.77 9.70 9.52
C ARG A 38 15.43 8.37 9.89
N ASP A 39 15.01 7.77 11.00
CA ASP A 39 15.68 6.62 11.60
C ASP A 39 14.99 5.29 11.21
N ARG A 40 14.12 5.30 10.18
CA ARG A 40 13.46 4.12 9.60
C ARG A 40 14.48 3.18 8.92
N ASP A 41 14.33 1.87 9.14
CA ASP A 41 15.29 0.86 8.69
C ASP A 41 14.66 -0.38 8.04
N GLY A 42 13.40 -0.31 7.63
CA GLY A 42 12.67 -1.41 7.01
C GLY A 42 11.25 -1.55 7.54
N PHE A 43 10.49 -2.47 6.94
CA PHE A 43 9.12 -2.74 7.34
C PHE A 43 9.04 -3.78 8.47
N VAL A 44 7.90 -3.83 9.13
CA VAL A 44 7.54 -4.90 10.09
C VAL A 44 6.50 -5.80 9.40
N ILE A 45 6.74 -7.11 9.37
CA ILE A 45 5.78 -8.05 8.79
C ILE A 45 4.53 -8.10 9.67
N GLY A 46 3.36 -8.03 9.02
CA GLY A 46 2.07 -8.32 9.63
C GLY A 46 1.31 -9.35 8.81
N GLU A 47 0.27 -9.92 9.38
CA GLU A 47 -0.63 -10.88 8.73
C GLU A 47 -2.09 -10.52 9.01
N GLY A 48 -3.00 -11.02 8.17
CA GLY A 48 -4.42 -10.74 8.30
C GLY A 48 -5.16 -10.78 6.97
N ALA A 49 -6.42 -10.36 7.01
CA ALA A 49 -7.30 -10.31 5.84
C ALA A 49 -8.15 -9.05 5.82
N GLY A 50 -8.47 -8.58 4.61
CA GLY A 50 -9.36 -7.46 4.36
C GLY A 50 -10.29 -7.74 3.19
N VAL A 51 -11.60 -7.55 3.39
CA VAL A 51 -12.62 -7.82 2.39
C VAL A 51 -13.55 -6.60 2.26
N VAL A 52 -13.94 -6.32 1.02
CA VAL A 52 -14.98 -5.34 0.69
C VAL A 52 -16.01 -6.01 -0.21
N VAL A 53 -17.26 -5.60 -0.08
CA VAL A 53 -18.33 -5.98 -1.01
C VAL A 53 -18.52 -4.82 -1.96
N LEU A 54 -18.26 -5.06 -3.25
CA LEU A 54 -18.53 -4.12 -4.32
C LEU A 54 -19.86 -4.46 -4.97
N GLU A 55 -20.61 -3.43 -5.33
CA GLU A 55 -21.94 -3.55 -5.88
C GLU A 55 -22.22 -2.41 -6.85
N GLU A 56 -23.06 -2.67 -7.85
CA GLU A 56 -23.55 -1.62 -8.74
C GLU A 56 -24.43 -0.64 -7.95
N LEU A 57 -24.26 0.66 -8.22
CA LEU A 57 -24.81 1.73 -7.38
C LEU A 57 -26.34 1.72 -7.32
N GLU A 58 -27.01 1.53 -8.45
CA GLU A 58 -28.47 1.53 -8.51
C GLU A 58 -29.07 0.27 -7.90
N HIS A 59 -28.41 -0.89 -8.05
CA HIS A 59 -28.78 -2.11 -7.35
C HIS A 59 -28.65 -1.95 -5.82
N ALA A 60 -27.54 -1.38 -5.35
CA ALA A 60 -27.32 -1.09 -3.93
C ALA A 60 -28.40 -0.15 -3.37
N LYS A 61 -28.72 0.94 -4.09
CA LYS A 61 -29.81 1.88 -3.73
C LYS A 61 -31.16 1.18 -3.68
N LYS A 62 -31.50 0.39 -4.72
CA LYS A 62 -32.80 -0.29 -4.83
C LYS A 62 -33.08 -1.22 -3.65
N ARG A 63 -32.06 -1.90 -3.14
CA ARG A 63 -32.19 -2.80 -1.98
C ARG A 63 -31.95 -2.11 -0.62
N GLY A 64 -31.72 -0.79 -0.60
CA GLY A 64 -31.45 -0.05 0.63
C GLY A 64 -30.13 -0.42 1.30
N ALA A 65 -29.10 -0.76 0.52
CA ALA A 65 -27.79 -1.10 1.05
C ALA A 65 -27.12 0.11 1.72
N ARG A 66 -26.33 -0.13 2.77
CA ARG A 66 -25.43 0.89 3.32
C ARG A 66 -24.28 1.15 2.34
N ILE A 67 -24.16 2.38 1.88
CA ILE A 67 -23.09 2.82 0.97
C ILE A 67 -22.02 3.56 1.80
N TYR A 68 -20.79 3.06 1.80
CA TYR A 68 -19.67 3.70 2.50
C TYR A 68 -18.92 4.70 1.63
N ALA A 69 -18.66 4.33 0.37
CA ALA A 69 -17.94 5.13 -0.60
C ALA A 69 -18.25 4.61 -2.02
N GLU A 70 -17.86 5.40 -3.03
CA GLU A 70 -17.90 5.02 -4.44
C GLU A 70 -16.47 4.78 -4.95
N LEU A 71 -16.21 3.64 -5.60
CA LEU A 71 -14.91 3.38 -6.24
C LEU A 71 -14.85 4.07 -7.60
N ARG A 72 -14.27 5.27 -7.63
CA ARG A 72 -14.31 6.16 -8.80
C ARG A 72 -13.22 5.93 -9.83
N GLY A 73 -12.05 5.44 -9.42
CA GLY A 73 -10.89 5.31 -10.29
C GLY A 73 -9.94 4.23 -9.85
N TYR A 74 -9.17 3.75 -10.81
CA TYR A 74 -8.16 2.72 -10.64
C TYR A 74 -7.07 2.94 -11.68
N GLY A 75 -5.81 2.81 -11.26
CA GLY A 75 -4.65 3.07 -12.10
C GLY A 75 -3.56 2.06 -11.82
N LEU A 76 -2.92 1.60 -12.90
CA LEU A 76 -1.84 0.63 -12.87
C LEU A 76 -0.67 1.12 -13.71
N SER A 77 0.53 0.76 -13.30
CA SER A 77 1.79 0.98 -14.01
C SER A 77 2.80 -0.09 -13.55
N GLY A 78 3.98 -0.10 -14.16
CA GLY A 78 5.12 -0.89 -13.70
C GLY A 78 6.40 -0.10 -13.90
N ASP A 79 7.38 -0.32 -13.02
CA ASP A 79 8.63 0.44 -13.02
C ASP A 79 9.60 0.00 -14.13
N ALA A 80 9.56 -1.29 -14.53
CA ALA A 80 10.50 -1.88 -15.49
C ALA A 80 11.98 -1.54 -15.20
N HIS A 81 12.36 -1.55 -13.91
CA HIS A 81 13.64 -1.01 -13.44
C HIS A 81 14.55 -2.06 -12.77
N HIS A 82 14.20 -2.52 -11.56
CA HIS A 82 14.97 -3.49 -10.80
C HIS A 82 14.03 -4.53 -10.16
N ILE A 83 14.54 -5.72 -9.84
CA ILE A 83 13.73 -6.80 -9.25
C ILE A 83 13.14 -6.44 -7.88
N THR A 84 13.81 -5.59 -7.10
CA THR A 84 13.40 -5.23 -5.73
C THR A 84 13.56 -3.75 -5.37
N ALA A 85 14.29 -2.96 -6.16
CA ALA A 85 14.60 -1.59 -5.82
C ALA A 85 13.68 -0.65 -6.61
N PRO A 86 13.08 0.37 -5.98
CA PRO A 86 12.29 1.34 -6.71
C PRO A 86 13.20 2.22 -7.58
N PRO A 87 12.71 2.74 -8.72
CA PRO A 87 13.43 3.75 -9.47
C PRO A 87 13.51 5.05 -8.65
N ALA A 88 14.65 5.74 -8.72
CA ALA A 88 14.90 6.96 -7.93
C ALA A 88 13.94 8.12 -8.26
N ASP A 89 13.31 8.09 -9.43
CA ASP A 89 12.35 9.10 -9.89
C ASP A 89 10.89 8.79 -9.50
N GLY A 90 10.61 7.59 -8.97
CA GLY A 90 9.27 7.15 -8.61
C GLY A 90 8.26 7.14 -9.78
N TYR A 91 8.75 7.07 -11.02
CA TYR A 91 7.92 7.32 -12.20
C TYR A 91 6.72 6.38 -12.32
N GLY A 92 6.89 5.08 -12.02
CA GLY A 92 5.80 4.13 -12.05
C GLY A 92 4.70 4.47 -11.04
N ALA A 93 5.06 4.72 -9.78
CA ALA A 93 4.09 5.12 -8.76
C ALA A 93 3.33 6.41 -9.14
N MET A 94 4.04 7.42 -9.63
CA MET A 94 3.43 8.67 -10.13
C MET A 94 2.44 8.38 -11.26
N LEU A 95 2.81 7.53 -12.22
CA LEU A 95 1.95 7.18 -13.35
C LEU A 95 0.70 6.40 -12.93
N ALA A 96 0.81 5.49 -11.95
CA ALA A 96 -0.35 4.79 -11.40
C ALA A 96 -1.34 5.75 -10.76
N MET A 97 -0.85 6.69 -9.92
CA MET A 97 -1.69 7.73 -9.31
C MET A 97 -2.35 8.62 -10.37
N ARG A 98 -1.60 9.05 -11.39
CA ARG A 98 -2.14 9.88 -12.47
C ARG A 98 -3.26 9.17 -13.24
N ARG A 99 -3.05 7.91 -13.63
CA ARG A 99 -4.06 7.09 -14.31
C ARG A 99 -5.31 6.86 -13.46
N ALA A 100 -5.15 6.66 -12.14
CA ALA A 100 -6.28 6.50 -11.24
C ALA A 100 -7.15 7.78 -11.17
N MET A 101 -6.51 8.96 -11.10
CA MET A 101 -7.20 10.25 -11.12
C MET A 101 -7.84 10.55 -12.48
N GLU A 102 -7.15 10.27 -13.59
CA GLU A 102 -7.68 10.39 -14.95
C GLU A 102 -8.94 9.52 -15.13
N HIS A 103 -8.90 8.26 -14.68
CA HIS A 103 -10.05 7.35 -14.70
C HIS A 103 -11.21 7.89 -13.84
N ALA A 104 -10.92 8.42 -12.65
CA ALA A 104 -11.90 9.04 -11.77
C ALA A 104 -12.45 10.39 -12.28
N ARG A 105 -11.80 10.99 -13.29
CA ARG A 105 -12.02 12.35 -13.78
C ARG A 105 -11.85 13.39 -12.67
N LEU A 106 -10.81 13.23 -11.85
CA LEU A 106 -10.47 14.14 -10.76
C LEU A 106 -9.13 14.84 -11.02
N MET A 107 -9.00 16.04 -10.47
CA MET A 107 -7.76 16.81 -10.43
C MET A 107 -7.06 16.58 -9.09
N PRO A 108 -5.73 16.77 -8.99
CA PRO A 108 -5.01 16.56 -7.73
C PRO A 108 -5.54 17.37 -6.54
N ASN A 109 -6.05 18.58 -6.78
CA ASN A 109 -6.63 19.44 -5.75
C ASN A 109 -8.03 18.99 -5.27
N HIS A 110 -8.59 17.92 -5.85
CA HIS A 110 -9.80 17.25 -5.34
C HIS A 110 -9.48 16.12 -4.35
N ILE A 111 -8.20 15.84 -4.07
CA ILE A 111 -7.78 14.75 -3.18
C ILE A 111 -7.47 15.30 -1.80
N ASP A 112 -8.31 14.95 -0.82
CA ASP A 112 -8.16 15.42 0.56
C ASP A 112 -7.18 14.57 1.38
N TYR A 113 -7.13 13.26 1.08
CA TYR A 113 -6.38 12.28 1.87
C TYR A 113 -5.71 11.23 0.97
N ILE A 114 -4.50 10.83 1.35
CA ILE A 114 -3.73 9.77 0.71
C ILE A 114 -3.35 8.74 1.77
N ASN A 115 -3.82 7.50 1.60
CA ASN A 115 -3.27 6.36 2.32
C ASN A 115 -2.02 5.87 1.58
N ALA A 116 -0.84 6.20 2.08
CA ALA A 116 0.41 5.92 1.39
C ALA A 116 0.87 4.47 1.57
N HIS A 117 1.62 3.94 0.59
CA HIS A 117 2.23 2.60 0.69
C HIS A 117 3.26 2.52 1.83
N ALA A 118 4.17 3.51 1.87
CA ALA A 118 4.96 3.93 3.03
C ALA A 118 5.41 2.80 3.97
N THR A 119 6.23 1.88 3.48
CA THR A 119 6.63 0.66 4.19
C THR A 119 7.70 0.87 5.27
N SER A 120 8.05 2.10 5.64
CA SER A 120 9.14 2.38 6.59
C SER A 120 10.55 1.97 6.08
N THR A 121 10.72 1.83 4.76
CA THR A 121 12.01 1.60 4.10
C THR A 121 12.75 2.91 3.84
N SER A 122 14.08 2.87 3.78
CA SER A 122 14.90 4.05 3.45
C SER A 122 14.77 4.48 1.98
N LEU A 123 14.42 3.53 1.11
CA LEU A 123 14.14 3.69 -0.33
C LEU A 123 12.63 3.74 -0.58
#